data_AF-A0A1C0V2D3-F1
#
_entry.id   AF-A0A1C0V2D3-F1
#
_cell.length_a   1.000
_cell.length_b   1.000
_cell.length_c   1.000
_cell.angle_alpha   90.00
_cell.angle_beta   90.00
_cell.angle_gamma   90.00
#
_symmetry.space_group_name_H-M   'P 1'
#
loop_
_entity.id
_entity.type
_entity.pdbx_description
1 polymer ?
#
loop_
_entity_poly.entity_id
_entity_poly.type
_entity_poly.pdbx_seq_one_letter_code
_entity_poly.pdbx_strand_id
1 'polypeptide(L)'
;MNTFFCSDYARQVGEELIGSATNYETYILVECPPPWTTEAFNSRWVPKNLQLLIEEITRAKLPIRFLLIANDVSHKADETTLLIYQKKHGLSHGYCKYEFHLPNIELVAGVVKKWLAHSTTDYQVYTDATRDILVCTHGSHDKCCARYGNPFYFHAAHTVADLQLDNVRLWKSSHFGGHRFAPTAIDLPEGRYYGVLDQETFQAILTHTGDIHCLEKVYRGWGILPTQLQVLERQLILHHGWDWFNYKVSGKILEQSLDNQTFLGEISCESPDGSLYTYQAQLIQDSHKSVKLRSACNSQKESLLVKYAIANVWLSSTKMVTFAQ
;
A
#
# COMPACT_ATOMS: atom_id res chain seq x y z
N MET A 1 -34.14 8.41 -3.44
CA MET A 1 -33.40 7.49 -2.55
C MET A 1 -32.02 8.06 -2.33
N ASN A 2 -31.64 8.39 -1.09
CA ASN A 2 -30.34 9.00 -0.81
C ASN A 2 -29.26 7.90 -0.87
N THR A 3 -28.42 7.91 -1.91
CA THR A 3 -27.38 6.88 -2.10
C THR A 3 -26.24 7.11 -1.09
N PHE A 4 -26.08 6.21 -0.12
CA PHE A 4 -25.02 6.28 0.88
C PHE A 4 -23.63 5.99 0.29
N PHE A 5 -22.64 6.87 0.45
CA PHE A 5 -21.25 6.62 0.05
C PHE A 5 -20.36 6.53 1.30
N CYS A 6 -19.70 5.40 1.52
CA CYS A 6 -18.86 5.19 2.69
C CYS A 6 -17.72 6.21 2.77
N SER A 7 -17.21 6.66 1.62
CA SER A 7 -16.15 7.65 1.57
C SER A 7 -16.59 9.05 1.95
N ASP A 8 -17.81 9.44 1.58
CA ASP A 8 -18.37 10.73 1.98
C ASP A 8 -18.66 10.73 3.48
N TYR A 9 -19.16 9.60 3.99
CA TYR A 9 -19.42 9.44 5.41
C TYR A 9 -18.14 9.47 6.25
N ALA A 10 -17.08 8.78 5.83
CA ALA A 10 -15.80 8.81 6.53
C ALA A 10 -15.18 10.21 6.56
N ARG A 11 -15.27 10.97 5.45
CA ARG A 11 -14.85 12.39 5.42
C ARG A 11 -15.68 13.25 6.37
N GLN A 12 -17.00 13.08 6.37
CA GLN A 12 -17.91 13.85 7.22
C GLN A 12 -17.64 13.63 8.71
N VAL A 13 -17.32 12.40 9.10
CA VAL A 13 -16.97 12.03 10.48
C VAL A 13 -15.53 12.43 10.84
N GLY A 14 -14.69 12.76 9.86
CA GLY A 14 -13.29 13.11 10.08
C GLY A 14 -12.44 11.91 10.52
N GLU A 15 -12.72 10.71 9.98
CA GLU A 15 -11.93 9.52 10.31
C GLU A 15 -10.45 9.72 9.90
N GLU A 16 -9.51 9.55 10.84
CA GLU A 16 -8.08 9.58 10.51
C GLU A 16 -7.69 8.41 9.58
N LEU A 17 -6.80 8.67 8.61
CA LEU A 17 -6.34 7.64 7.67
C LEU A 17 -5.23 6.77 8.24
N ILE A 18 -4.38 7.34 9.11
CA ILE A 18 -3.16 6.69 9.58
C ILE A 18 -3.45 5.37 10.30
N GLY A 19 -2.51 4.43 10.21
CA GLY A 19 -2.68 3.10 10.80
C GLY A 19 -3.76 2.30 10.08
N SER A 20 -3.90 2.47 8.77
CA SER A 20 -4.85 1.70 7.95
C SER A 20 -4.23 1.02 6.74
N ALA A 21 -2.92 1.12 6.57
CA ALA A 21 -2.20 0.38 5.54
C ALA A 21 -2.03 -1.08 5.98
N THR A 22 -2.26 -2.01 5.06
CA THR A 22 -2.01 -3.44 5.27
C THR A 22 -0.53 -3.76 5.14
N ASN A 23 -0.06 -4.80 5.85
CA ASN A 23 1.35 -5.16 5.93
C ASN A 23 1.65 -6.57 5.39
N TYR A 24 1.46 -6.77 4.08
CA TYR A 24 1.77 -8.04 3.43
C TYR A 24 3.27 -8.23 3.19
N GLU A 25 3.74 -9.48 3.25
CA GLU A 25 5.13 -9.84 2.92
C GLU A 25 5.34 -9.87 1.40
N THR A 26 4.32 -10.26 0.63
CA THR A 26 4.40 -10.32 -0.82
C THR A 26 3.16 -9.71 -1.47
N TYR A 27 3.33 -8.86 -2.50
CA TYR A 27 2.26 -8.55 -3.45
C TYR A 27 2.49 -9.29 -4.76
N ILE A 28 1.43 -9.86 -5.31
CA ILE A 28 1.41 -10.49 -6.63
C ILE A 28 0.35 -9.78 -7.46
N LEU A 29 0.79 -8.97 -8.42
CA LEU A 29 -0.06 -8.18 -9.28
C LEU A 29 -0.13 -8.85 -10.65
N VAL A 30 -1.34 -9.14 -11.10
CA VAL A 30 -1.59 -9.84 -12.36
C VAL A 30 -2.32 -8.91 -13.31
N GLU A 31 -1.72 -8.62 -14.46
CA GLU A 31 -2.38 -7.85 -15.50
C GLU A 31 -3.62 -8.62 -16.01
N CYS A 32 -4.78 -7.98 -15.92
CA CYS A 32 -6.05 -8.58 -16.32
C CYS A 32 -7.03 -7.45 -16.66
N PRO A 33 -7.47 -7.33 -17.93
CA PRO A 33 -8.29 -6.21 -18.34
C PRO A 33 -9.66 -6.18 -17.63
N PRO A 34 -10.19 -4.98 -17.27
CA PRO A 34 -11.54 -4.83 -16.71
C PRO A 34 -12.63 -5.17 -17.76
N PRO A 35 -13.92 -5.32 -17.38
CA PRO A 35 -14.47 -5.18 -16.03
C PRO A 35 -14.19 -6.39 -15.14
N TRP A 36 -13.96 -6.12 -13.86
CA TRP A 36 -13.86 -7.15 -12.83
C TRP A 36 -15.19 -7.32 -12.09
N THR A 37 -15.50 -8.56 -11.69
CA THR A 37 -16.64 -8.86 -10.80
C THR A 37 -16.30 -8.48 -9.36
N THR A 38 -17.30 -8.41 -8.47
CA THR A 38 -17.11 -8.01 -7.05
C THR A 38 -15.94 -8.72 -6.37
N GLU A 39 -15.79 -10.02 -6.66
CA GLU A 39 -14.61 -10.82 -6.33
C GLU A 39 -13.68 -10.85 -7.54
N ALA A 40 -12.64 -10.00 -7.54
CA ALA A 40 -11.85 -9.72 -8.74
C ALA A 40 -11.31 -10.98 -9.44
N PHE A 41 -10.84 -11.97 -8.67
CA PHE A 41 -10.28 -13.20 -9.22
C PHE A 41 -11.34 -14.22 -9.72
N ASN A 42 -12.63 -13.92 -9.55
CA ASN A 42 -13.73 -14.65 -10.19
C ASN A 42 -14.17 -13.98 -11.51
N SER A 43 -13.37 -13.05 -12.04
CA SER A 43 -13.66 -12.36 -13.31
C SER A 43 -13.38 -13.26 -14.51
N ARG A 44 -14.07 -12.98 -15.62
CA ARG A 44 -14.07 -13.77 -16.86
C ARG A 44 -12.68 -14.20 -17.35
N TRP A 45 -11.71 -13.29 -17.31
CA TRP A 45 -10.37 -13.51 -17.87
C TRP A 45 -9.41 -14.23 -16.90
N VAL A 46 -9.82 -14.45 -15.66
CA VAL A 46 -8.97 -15.09 -14.66
C VAL A 46 -9.10 -16.61 -14.78
N PRO A 47 -8.01 -17.32 -15.09
CA PRO A 47 -8.08 -18.76 -15.34
C PRO A 47 -8.26 -19.57 -14.06
N LYS A 48 -8.81 -20.78 -14.20
CA LYS A 48 -9.17 -21.60 -13.03
C LYS A 48 -7.95 -22.04 -12.21
N ASN A 49 -6.81 -22.28 -12.87
CA ASN A 49 -5.57 -22.65 -12.17
C ASN A 49 -5.07 -21.52 -11.25
N LEU A 50 -5.21 -20.25 -11.65
CA LEU A 50 -4.87 -19.08 -10.85
C LEU A 50 -5.83 -18.91 -9.67
N GLN A 51 -7.14 -19.11 -9.89
CA GLN A 51 -8.12 -19.13 -8.79
C GLN A 51 -7.76 -20.19 -7.72
N LEU A 52 -7.43 -21.41 -8.15
CA LEU A 52 -7.05 -22.50 -7.25
C LEU A 52 -5.77 -22.18 -6.47
N LEU A 53 -4.77 -21.56 -7.10
CA LEU A 53 -3.57 -21.09 -6.41
C LEU A 53 -3.90 -20.06 -5.32
N ILE A 54 -4.79 -19.11 -5.60
CA ILE A 54 -5.18 -18.07 -4.64
C ILE A 54 -5.94 -18.70 -3.48
N GLU A 55 -6.84 -19.65 -3.73
CA GLU A 55 -7.53 -20.43 -2.70
C GLU A 55 -6.54 -21.21 -1.82
N GLU A 56 -5.52 -21.84 -2.41
CA GLU A 56 -4.46 -22.57 -1.72
C GLU A 56 -3.66 -21.65 -0.79
N ILE A 57 -3.19 -20.51 -1.30
CA ILE A 57 -2.44 -19.49 -0.55
C ILE A 57 -3.28 -18.91 0.59
N THR A 58 -4.55 -18.61 0.32
CA THR A 58 -5.49 -18.08 1.31
C THR A 58 -5.74 -19.09 2.44
N ARG A 59 -5.94 -20.36 2.09
CA ARG A 59 -6.13 -21.46 3.06
C ARG A 59 -4.88 -21.67 3.93
N ALA A 60 -3.70 -21.56 3.33
CA ALA A 60 -2.43 -21.63 4.03
C ALA A 60 -2.12 -20.38 4.88
N LYS A 61 -2.95 -19.32 4.79
CA LYS A 61 -2.77 -18.04 5.50
C LYS A 61 -1.40 -17.42 5.25
N LEU A 62 -0.85 -17.61 4.04
CA LEU A 62 0.40 -16.96 3.69
C LEU A 62 0.17 -15.44 3.59
N PRO A 63 1.14 -14.61 4.02
CA PRO A 63 1.04 -13.15 4.00
C PRO A 63 1.22 -12.56 2.58
N ILE A 64 0.53 -13.13 1.60
CA ILE A 64 0.60 -12.79 0.17
C ILE A 64 -0.71 -12.10 -0.24
N ARG A 65 -0.60 -10.95 -0.90
CA ARG A 65 -1.73 -10.22 -1.47
C ARG A 65 -1.74 -10.29 -2.98
N PHE A 66 -2.78 -10.90 -3.52
CA PHE A 66 -3.06 -10.85 -4.95
C PHE A 66 -3.91 -9.63 -5.31
N LEU A 67 -3.57 -8.96 -6.42
CA LEU A 67 -4.37 -7.91 -7.04
C LEU A 67 -4.39 -8.09 -8.55
N LEU A 68 -5.50 -7.68 -9.18
CA LEU A 68 -5.55 -7.51 -10.62
C LEU A 68 -5.18 -6.07 -10.93
N ILE A 69 -4.39 -5.88 -11.98
CA ILE A 69 -4.01 -4.57 -12.47
C ILE A 69 -4.38 -4.43 -13.95
N ALA A 70 -4.62 -3.21 -14.39
CA ALA A 70 -4.81 -2.88 -15.78
C ALA A 70 -4.43 -1.42 -16.05
N ASN A 71 -4.03 -1.12 -17.28
CA ASN A 71 -3.83 0.24 -17.76
C ASN A 71 -4.55 0.39 -19.12
N ASP A 72 -4.36 1.52 -19.78
CA ASP A 72 -5.09 1.82 -21.03
C ASP A 72 -4.59 1.01 -22.25
N VAL A 73 -3.45 0.31 -22.12
CA VAL A 73 -2.93 -0.61 -23.15
C VAL A 73 -3.15 -2.09 -22.82
N SER A 74 -3.59 -2.46 -21.62
CA SER A 74 -3.81 -3.87 -21.23
C SER A 74 -4.78 -4.63 -22.15
N HIS A 75 -5.75 -3.96 -22.75
CA HIS A 75 -6.67 -4.58 -23.72
C HIS A 75 -6.04 -4.86 -25.09
N LYS A 76 -4.87 -4.29 -25.36
CA LYS A 76 -4.14 -4.36 -26.64
C LYS A 76 -2.85 -5.18 -26.52
N ALA A 77 -2.51 -5.64 -25.31
CA ALA A 77 -1.30 -6.40 -25.06
C ALA A 77 -1.51 -7.86 -25.44
N ASP A 78 -0.57 -8.40 -26.22
CA ASP A 78 -0.49 -9.83 -26.54
C ASP A 78 0.19 -10.63 -25.42
N GLU A 79 0.66 -9.94 -24.37
CA GLU A 79 1.35 -10.50 -23.21
C GLU A 79 0.66 -10.07 -21.91
N THR A 80 0.93 -10.80 -20.85
CA THR A 80 0.47 -10.53 -19.48
C THR A 80 1.65 -10.13 -18.62
N THR A 81 1.62 -8.92 -18.07
CA THR A 81 2.56 -8.48 -17.05
C THR A 81 2.23 -9.13 -15.71
N LEU A 82 3.21 -9.77 -15.09
CA LEU A 82 3.16 -10.26 -13.72
C LEU A 82 4.20 -9.50 -12.90
N LEU A 83 3.75 -8.82 -11.84
CA LEU A 83 4.64 -8.10 -10.91
C LEU A 83 4.61 -8.79 -9.56
N ILE A 84 5.77 -9.10 -9.01
CA ILE A 84 5.94 -9.62 -7.66
C ILE A 84 6.76 -8.62 -6.84
N TYR A 85 6.21 -8.20 -5.72
CA TYR A 85 6.89 -7.34 -4.75
C TYR A 85 7.11 -8.13 -3.47
N GLN A 86 8.37 -8.45 -3.17
CA GLN A 86 8.75 -9.18 -1.95
C GLN A 86 9.37 -8.22 -0.94
N LYS A 87 8.84 -8.19 0.28
CA LYS A 87 9.36 -7.35 1.35
C LYS A 87 10.83 -7.69 1.63
N LYS A 88 11.67 -6.68 1.76
CA LYS A 88 13.07 -6.84 2.17
C LYS A 88 13.13 -7.05 3.69
N HIS A 89 13.94 -8.00 4.13
CA HIS A 89 14.21 -8.20 5.56
C HIS A 89 15.29 -7.24 6.06
N GLY A 90 15.15 -6.76 7.29
CA GLY A 90 16.05 -5.77 7.88
C GLY A 90 15.70 -4.34 7.46
N LEU A 91 16.69 -3.44 7.54
CA LEU A 91 16.53 -2.04 7.14
C LEU A 91 16.33 -1.96 5.63
N SER A 92 15.21 -1.38 5.20
CA SER A 92 14.87 -1.29 3.78
C SER A 92 14.03 -0.07 3.43
N HIS A 93 13.98 0.26 2.14
CA HIS A 93 13.10 1.29 1.59
C HIS A 93 11.75 0.73 1.10
N GLY A 94 11.43 -0.55 1.36
CA GLY A 94 10.25 -1.20 0.80
C GLY A 94 10.52 -2.61 0.29
N TYR A 95 10.04 -2.88 -0.92
CA TYR A 95 9.99 -4.20 -1.53
C TYR A 95 11.06 -4.37 -2.63
N CYS A 96 11.49 -5.61 -2.88
CA CYS A 96 12.15 -6.00 -4.12
C CYS A 96 11.08 -6.23 -5.18
N LYS A 97 11.23 -5.58 -6.34
CA LYS A 97 10.38 -5.77 -7.50
C LYS A 97 10.94 -6.86 -8.40
N TYR A 98 10.06 -7.73 -8.89
CA TYR A 98 10.33 -8.70 -9.94
C TYR A 98 9.22 -8.60 -10.98
N GLU A 99 9.57 -8.37 -12.24
CA GLU A 99 8.63 -8.23 -13.35
C GLU A 99 8.85 -9.34 -14.37
N PHE A 100 7.75 -9.93 -14.83
CA PHE A 100 7.71 -11.01 -15.80
C PHE A 100 6.75 -10.63 -16.92
N HIS A 101 7.17 -10.83 -18.16
CA HIS A 101 6.30 -10.77 -19.34
C HIS A 101 5.96 -12.20 -19.78
N LEU A 102 4.69 -12.54 -19.70
CA LEU A 102 4.18 -13.89 -19.99
C LEU A 102 3.33 -13.85 -21.27
N PRO A 103 3.38 -14.90 -22.12
CA PRO A 103 2.54 -14.97 -23.31
C PRO A 103 1.03 -14.89 -23.06
N ASN A 104 0.57 -15.20 -21.85
CA ASN A 104 -0.83 -15.07 -21.43
C ASN A 104 -0.99 -15.35 -19.93
N ILE A 105 -2.17 -15.02 -19.40
CA ILE A 105 -2.53 -15.15 -17.98
C ILE A 105 -2.58 -16.60 -17.47
N GLU A 106 -2.77 -17.61 -18.32
CA GLU A 106 -2.82 -19.03 -17.93
C GLU A 106 -1.51 -19.50 -17.27
N LEU A 107 -0.40 -18.85 -17.62
CA LEU A 107 0.95 -19.21 -17.16
C LEU A 107 1.28 -18.64 -15.77
N VAL A 108 0.53 -17.62 -15.31
CA VAL A 108 0.79 -16.91 -14.05
C VAL A 108 0.87 -17.87 -12.87
N ALA A 109 -0.09 -18.79 -12.76
CA ALA A 109 -0.14 -19.72 -11.62
C ALA A 109 1.11 -20.62 -11.55
N GLY A 110 1.60 -21.09 -12.70
CA GLY A 110 2.80 -21.91 -12.78
C GLY A 110 4.06 -21.13 -12.41
N VAL A 111 4.19 -19.89 -12.93
CA VAL A 111 5.33 -19.01 -12.64
C VAL A 111 5.36 -18.63 -11.16
N VAL A 112 4.23 -18.24 -10.57
CA VAL A 112 4.14 -17.93 -9.13
C VAL A 112 4.50 -19.14 -8.27
N LYS A 113 4.02 -20.34 -8.61
CA LYS A 113 4.39 -21.57 -7.88
C LYS A 113 5.89 -21.84 -7.93
N LYS A 114 6.52 -21.73 -9.11
CA LYS A 114 7.98 -21.88 -9.26
C LYS A 114 8.72 -20.82 -8.45
N TRP A 115 8.29 -19.56 -8.50
CA TRP A 115 8.89 -18.45 -7.76
C TRP A 115 8.82 -18.66 -6.23
N LEU A 116 7.65 -19.03 -5.70
CA LEU A 116 7.47 -19.35 -4.28
C LEU A 116 8.33 -20.54 -3.83
N ALA A 117 8.55 -21.51 -4.72
CA ALA A 117 9.43 -22.65 -4.48
C ALA A 117 10.93 -22.33 -4.64
N HIS A 118 11.30 -21.05 -4.88
CA HIS A 118 12.67 -20.63 -5.18
C HIS A 118 13.30 -21.43 -6.33
N SER A 119 12.48 -21.86 -7.28
CA SER A 119 12.87 -22.59 -8.49
C SER A 119 13.06 -21.63 -9.65
N THR A 120 13.91 -22.02 -10.61
CA THR A 120 14.13 -21.24 -11.83
C THR A 120 12.86 -21.16 -12.67
N THR A 121 12.55 -19.96 -13.16
CA THR A 121 11.48 -19.72 -14.14
C THR A 121 12.06 -19.71 -15.54
N ASP A 122 11.30 -20.20 -16.53
CA ASP A 122 11.70 -20.14 -17.94
C ASP A 122 11.55 -18.73 -18.54
N TYR A 123 10.99 -17.80 -17.76
CA TYR A 123 10.79 -16.40 -18.10
C TYR A 123 11.88 -15.53 -17.48
N GLN A 124 12.33 -14.54 -18.26
CA GLN A 124 13.28 -13.53 -17.80
C GLN A 124 12.64 -12.68 -16.70
N VAL A 125 13.42 -12.41 -15.66
CA VAL A 125 13.04 -11.54 -14.54
C VAL A 125 13.67 -10.18 -14.76
N TYR A 126 12.83 -9.15 -14.85
CA TYR A 126 13.26 -7.76 -14.94
C TYR A 126 13.16 -7.11 -13.55
N THR A 127 14.16 -6.31 -13.21
CA THR A 127 14.24 -5.62 -11.90
C THR A 127 14.45 -4.11 -12.07
N ASP A 128 13.81 -3.55 -13.10
CA ASP A 128 13.95 -2.12 -13.43
C ASP A 128 13.44 -1.23 -12.29
N ALA A 129 14.06 -0.05 -12.17
CA ALA A 129 13.72 0.96 -11.16
C ALA A 129 12.46 1.75 -11.52
N THR A 130 11.39 1.05 -11.93
CA THR A 130 10.09 1.66 -12.22
C THR A 130 9.24 1.70 -10.96
N ARG A 131 8.63 2.86 -10.70
CA ARG A 131 7.68 3.11 -9.61
C ARG A 131 6.27 2.83 -10.11
N ASP A 132 5.58 1.88 -9.50
CA ASP A 132 4.23 1.47 -9.87
C ASP A 132 3.21 2.08 -8.90
N ILE A 133 2.33 2.95 -9.41
CA ILE A 133 1.25 3.56 -8.64
C ILE A 133 -0.06 2.83 -8.93
N LEU A 134 -0.61 2.17 -7.92
CA LEU A 134 -1.85 1.40 -8.03
C LEU A 134 -3.04 2.20 -7.51
N VAL A 135 -3.94 2.64 -8.39
CA VAL A 135 -5.18 3.33 -8.00
C VAL A 135 -6.34 2.33 -7.97
N CYS A 136 -7.02 2.22 -6.83
CA CYS A 136 -8.20 1.34 -6.73
C CYS A 136 -9.38 1.92 -7.52
N THR A 137 -9.80 1.22 -8.57
CA THR A 137 -10.93 1.61 -9.43
C THR A 137 -12.07 0.59 -9.43
N HIS A 138 -12.01 -0.39 -8.51
CA HIS A 138 -12.87 -1.58 -8.48
C HIS A 138 -14.33 -1.31 -8.06
N GLY A 139 -15.11 -0.72 -8.97
CA GLY A 139 -16.49 -0.27 -8.72
C GLY A 139 -17.51 -1.34 -8.37
N SER A 140 -17.33 -2.56 -8.92
CA SER A 140 -18.18 -3.72 -8.62
C SER A 140 -17.98 -4.25 -7.20
N HIS A 141 -16.84 -3.94 -6.57
CA HIS A 141 -16.58 -4.22 -5.16
C HIS A 141 -17.18 -3.14 -4.25
N ASP A 142 -16.83 -1.88 -4.51
CA ASP A 142 -17.44 -0.75 -3.80
C ASP A 142 -17.56 0.47 -4.73
N LYS A 143 -18.74 1.09 -4.74
CA LYS A 143 -19.04 2.23 -5.62
C LYS A 143 -18.20 3.46 -5.35
N CYS A 144 -17.61 3.63 -4.16
CA CYS A 144 -16.66 4.71 -3.87
C CYS A 144 -15.37 4.53 -4.68
N CYS A 145 -14.90 3.29 -4.90
CA CYS A 145 -13.76 3.02 -5.77
C CYS A 145 -14.02 3.48 -7.20
N ALA A 146 -15.22 3.25 -7.73
CA ALA A 146 -15.58 3.75 -9.06
C ALA A 146 -15.77 5.26 -9.09
N ARG A 147 -16.54 5.81 -8.14
CA ARG A 147 -16.91 7.23 -8.09
C ARG A 147 -15.70 8.14 -7.94
N TYR A 148 -14.73 7.77 -7.11
CA TYR A 148 -13.57 8.61 -6.80
C TYR A 148 -12.29 8.10 -7.48
N GLY A 149 -12.09 6.79 -7.55
CA GLY A 149 -10.86 6.21 -8.09
C GLY A 149 -10.72 6.36 -9.61
N ASN A 150 -11.80 6.18 -10.39
CA ASN A 150 -11.71 6.33 -11.86
C ASN A 150 -11.37 7.76 -12.29
N PRO A 151 -12.07 8.82 -11.80
CA PRO A 151 -11.69 10.19 -12.14
C PRO A 151 -10.26 10.52 -11.67
N PHE A 152 -9.88 10.08 -10.47
CA PHE A 152 -8.52 10.29 -9.97
C PHE A 152 -7.46 9.64 -10.87
N TYR A 153 -7.65 8.37 -11.27
CA TYR A 153 -6.72 7.68 -12.19
C TYR A 153 -6.53 8.46 -13.50
N PHE A 154 -7.64 8.94 -14.09
CA PHE A 154 -7.59 9.72 -15.33
C PHE A 154 -6.72 10.98 -15.17
N HIS A 155 -6.95 11.76 -14.11
CA HIS A 155 -6.15 12.96 -13.86
C HIS A 155 -4.71 12.66 -13.44
N ALA A 156 -4.49 11.61 -12.66
CA ALA A 156 -3.16 11.17 -12.24
C ALA A 156 -2.26 10.82 -13.43
N ALA A 157 -2.82 10.22 -14.48
CA ALA A 157 -2.09 9.91 -15.71
C ALA A 157 -1.56 11.18 -16.40
N HIS A 158 -2.38 12.24 -16.43
CA HIS A 158 -1.95 13.55 -16.92
C HIS A 158 -0.88 14.17 -16.01
N THR A 159 -1.04 14.12 -14.68
CA THR A 159 -0.04 14.63 -13.74
C THR A 159 1.33 13.97 -13.94
N VAL A 160 1.38 12.65 -14.11
CA VAL A 160 2.64 11.92 -14.37
C VAL A 160 3.28 12.36 -15.68
N ALA A 161 2.48 12.51 -16.74
CA ALA A 161 2.96 12.96 -18.05
C ALA A 161 3.46 14.41 -18.02
N ASP A 162 2.72 15.32 -17.37
CA ASP A 162 3.06 16.74 -17.25
C ASP A 162 4.35 16.96 -16.44
N LEU A 163 4.57 16.12 -15.42
CA LEU A 163 5.80 16.12 -14.62
C LEU A 163 6.98 15.38 -15.30
N GLN A 164 6.76 14.77 -16.47
CA GLN A 164 7.77 14.02 -17.23
C GLN A 164 8.44 12.90 -16.40
N LEU A 165 7.65 12.19 -15.61
CA LEU A 165 8.12 11.10 -14.76
C LEU A 165 8.12 9.78 -15.53
N ASP A 166 9.08 9.61 -16.44
CA ASP A 166 9.18 8.45 -17.35
C ASP A 166 9.33 7.10 -16.63
N ASN A 167 9.82 7.10 -15.38
CA ASN A 167 9.99 5.90 -14.57
C ASN A 167 8.76 5.58 -13.69
N VAL A 168 7.64 6.31 -13.83
CA VAL A 168 6.41 6.09 -13.06
C VAL A 168 5.33 5.48 -13.95
N ARG A 169 4.78 4.33 -13.53
CA ARG A 169 3.71 3.62 -14.23
C ARG A 169 2.44 3.59 -13.39
N LEU A 170 1.34 4.02 -13.99
CA LEU A 170 0.02 4.06 -13.35
C LEU A 170 -0.84 2.85 -13.73
N TRP A 171 -1.35 2.17 -12.71
CA TRP A 171 -2.25 1.04 -12.84
C TRP A 171 -3.61 1.33 -12.20
N LYS A 172 -4.68 1.00 -12.92
CA LYS A 172 -5.96 0.66 -12.29
C LYS A 172 -5.73 -0.65 -11.54
N SER A 173 -6.25 -0.75 -10.32
CA SER A 173 -6.08 -1.91 -9.46
C SER A 173 -7.41 -2.40 -8.91
N SER A 174 -7.51 -3.72 -8.74
CA SER A 174 -8.60 -4.34 -8.00
C SER A 174 -8.53 -3.96 -6.52
N HIS A 175 -9.59 -4.27 -5.78
CA HIS A 175 -9.74 -3.73 -4.43
C HIS A 175 -8.63 -4.20 -3.47
N PHE A 176 -7.95 -3.26 -2.81
CA PHE A 176 -6.90 -3.51 -1.83
C PHE A 176 -7.20 -2.98 -0.42
N GLY A 177 -8.45 -2.60 -0.15
CA GLY A 177 -8.87 -2.07 1.15
C GLY A 177 -8.83 -0.54 1.22
N GLY A 178 -9.73 0.02 2.04
CA GLY A 178 -9.80 1.46 2.30
C GLY A 178 -10.69 2.23 1.33
N HIS A 179 -11.73 1.64 0.74
CA HIS A 179 -12.65 2.36 -0.16
C HIS A 179 -13.36 3.55 0.49
N ARG A 180 -13.48 3.58 1.82
CA ARG A 180 -13.95 4.76 2.57
C ARG A 180 -12.96 5.93 2.53
N PHE A 181 -11.72 5.68 2.16
CA PHE A 181 -10.72 6.71 1.89
C PHE A 181 -10.52 6.92 0.38
N ALA A 182 -11.45 6.49 -0.48
CA ALA A 182 -11.30 6.68 -1.92
C ALA A 182 -11.26 8.18 -2.29
N PRO A 183 -10.40 8.61 -3.24
CA PRO A 183 -9.50 7.78 -4.03
C PRO A 183 -8.28 7.33 -3.21
N THR A 184 -7.89 6.06 -3.41
CA THR A 184 -6.77 5.43 -2.70
C THR A 184 -5.71 4.97 -3.69
N ALA A 185 -4.44 5.09 -3.29
CA ALA A 185 -3.31 4.57 -4.05
C ALA A 185 -2.36 3.73 -3.18
N ILE A 186 -1.69 2.76 -3.80
CA ILE A 186 -0.46 2.14 -3.28
C ILE A 186 0.69 2.61 -4.18
N ASP A 187 1.77 3.05 -3.56
CA ASP A 187 3.00 3.45 -4.23
C ASP A 187 4.07 2.36 -4.02
N LEU A 188 4.41 1.65 -5.08
CA LEU A 188 5.39 0.56 -5.10
C LEU A 188 6.64 0.98 -5.90
N PRO A 189 7.85 0.52 -5.55
CA PRO A 189 8.15 -0.55 -4.60
C PRO A 189 8.21 -0.13 -3.13
N GLU A 190 7.99 1.14 -2.78
CA GLU A 190 8.07 1.57 -1.37
C GLU A 190 7.01 0.87 -0.51
N GLY A 191 5.81 0.62 -1.05
CA GLY A 191 4.70 0.00 -0.36
C GLY A 191 3.94 0.98 0.54
N ARG A 192 3.84 2.23 0.13
CA ARG A 192 3.15 3.29 0.88
C ARG A 192 1.71 3.43 0.44
N TYR A 193 0.83 3.61 1.41
CA TYR A 193 -0.61 3.71 1.15
C TYR A 193 -1.10 5.13 1.37
N TYR A 194 -1.95 5.56 0.45
CA TYR A 194 -2.56 6.88 0.47
C TYR A 194 -4.07 6.79 0.27
N GLY A 195 -4.79 7.80 0.74
CA GLY A 195 -6.23 7.95 0.60
C GLY A 195 -6.63 9.41 0.57
N VAL A 196 -7.88 9.67 0.15
CA VAL A 196 -8.45 11.01 0.02
C VAL A 196 -7.55 11.90 -0.86
N LEU A 197 -6.93 11.29 -1.87
CA LEU A 197 -5.99 11.97 -2.76
C LEU A 197 -6.71 13.00 -3.65
N ASP A 198 -6.01 14.09 -3.90
CA ASP A 198 -6.26 15.06 -4.96
C ASP A 198 -4.97 15.23 -5.78
N GLN A 199 -5.02 16.08 -6.81
CA GLN A 199 -3.91 16.29 -7.73
C GLN A 199 -2.71 16.96 -7.06
N GLU A 200 -2.95 17.89 -6.13
CA GLU A 200 -1.90 18.63 -5.44
C GLU A 200 -1.10 17.71 -4.52
N THR A 201 -1.80 16.96 -3.65
CA THR A 201 -1.17 15.98 -2.76
C THR A 201 -0.50 14.86 -3.54
N PHE A 202 -1.08 14.42 -4.66
CA PHE A 202 -0.46 13.42 -5.52
C PHE A 202 0.84 13.92 -6.16
N GLN A 203 0.87 15.16 -6.66
CA GLN A 203 2.09 15.77 -7.20
C GLN A 203 3.17 15.90 -6.11
N ALA A 204 2.80 16.32 -4.89
CA ALA A 204 3.72 16.39 -3.77
C ALA A 204 4.33 15.02 -3.44
N ILE A 205 3.51 13.96 -3.42
CA ILE A 205 3.97 12.58 -3.20
C ILE A 205 4.86 12.09 -4.35
N LEU A 206 4.50 12.39 -5.60
CA LEU A 206 5.31 11.95 -6.75
C LEU A 206 6.69 12.58 -6.75
N THR A 207 6.79 13.85 -6.37
CA THR A 207 8.03 14.63 -6.43
C THR A 207 8.80 14.65 -5.10
N HIS A 208 8.18 14.20 -4.00
CA HIS A 208 8.67 14.40 -2.63
C HIS A 208 9.00 15.89 -2.35
N THR A 209 8.08 16.78 -2.73
CA THR A 209 8.24 18.23 -2.52
C THR A 209 6.95 18.88 -2.00
N GLY A 210 7.03 20.15 -1.58
CA GLY A 210 5.90 20.89 -1.01
C GLY A 210 5.79 20.73 0.51
N ASP A 211 4.64 21.14 1.06
CA ASP A 211 4.39 21.07 2.50
C ASP A 211 4.18 19.62 2.98
N ILE A 212 5.07 19.12 3.84
CA ILE A 212 5.00 17.76 4.39
C ILE A 212 3.72 17.53 5.20
N HIS A 213 3.10 18.58 5.76
CA HIS A 213 1.88 18.46 6.54
C HIS A 213 0.67 18.01 5.71
N CYS A 214 0.76 18.04 4.37
CA CYS A 214 -0.27 17.42 3.52
C CYS A 214 -0.46 15.93 3.84
N LEU A 215 0.60 15.24 4.28
CA LEU A 215 0.57 13.82 4.64
C LEU A 215 -0.24 13.51 5.89
N GLU A 216 -0.53 14.50 6.75
CA GLU A 216 -1.44 14.29 7.89
C GLU A 216 -2.84 13.87 7.44
N LYS A 217 -3.26 14.31 6.25
CA LYS A 217 -4.59 14.09 5.69
C LYS A 217 -4.68 12.90 4.76
N VAL A 218 -3.61 12.59 4.03
CA VAL A 218 -3.65 11.59 2.95
C VAL A 218 -2.88 10.30 3.24
N TYR A 219 -1.94 10.31 4.20
CA TYR A 219 -1.09 9.16 4.47
C TYR A 219 -1.80 8.11 5.33
N ARG A 220 -1.87 6.88 4.82
CA ARG A 220 -2.48 5.74 5.54
C ARG A 220 -1.45 4.92 6.31
N GLY A 221 -0.20 4.91 5.86
CA GLY A 221 0.91 4.19 6.49
C GLY A 221 1.78 3.40 5.51
N TRP A 222 2.87 2.84 6.04
CA TRP A 222 3.82 2.03 5.30
C TRP A 222 3.55 0.53 5.44
N GLY A 223 3.40 -0.18 4.32
CA GLY A 223 3.15 -1.61 4.27
C GLY A 223 4.28 -2.49 4.83
N ILE A 224 5.50 -1.96 5.00
CA ILE A 224 6.57 -2.73 5.66
C ILE A 224 6.44 -2.75 7.19
N LEU A 225 5.62 -1.86 7.76
CA LEU A 225 5.47 -1.67 9.20
C LEU A 225 4.16 -2.31 9.72
N PRO A 226 4.18 -2.89 10.95
CA PRO A 226 2.96 -3.19 11.69
C PRO A 226 2.01 -1.98 11.74
N THR A 227 0.71 -2.21 11.63
CA THR A 227 -0.30 -1.14 11.53
C THR A 227 -0.24 -0.15 12.69
N GLN A 228 0.07 -0.63 13.90
CA GLN A 228 0.24 0.20 15.09
C GLN A 228 1.45 1.13 14.96
N LEU A 229 2.56 0.68 14.36
CA LEU A 229 3.77 1.50 14.21
C LEU A 229 3.66 2.59 13.14
N GLN A 230 2.66 2.54 12.26
CA GLN A 230 2.47 3.54 11.21
C GLN A 230 2.21 4.93 11.79
N VAL A 231 1.62 5.04 12.99
CA VAL A 231 1.43 6.35 13.65
C VAL A 231 2.76 6.96 14.09
N LEU A 232 3.70 6.13 14.58
CA LEU A 232 5.05 6.56 14.92
C LEU A 232 5.80 7.01 13.68
N GLU A 233 5.70 6.23 12.59
CA GLU A 233 6.30 6.62 11.32
C GLU A 233 5.78 7.96 10.82
N ARG A 234 4.48 8.24 10.88
CA ARG A 234 3.94 9.56 10.50
C ARG A 234 4.58 10.69 11.33
N GLN A 235 4.79 10.50 12.63
CA GLN A 235 5.47 11.50 13.44
C GLN A 235 6.92 11.72 12.98
N LEU A 236 7.63 10.65 12.59
CA LEU A 236 8.98 10.75 12.05
C LEU A 236 9.02 11.44 10.67
N ILE A 237 8.04 11.18 9.81
CA ILE A 237 7.84 11.91 8.55
C ILE A 237 7.69 13.41 8.80
N LEU A 238 6.82 13.81 9.75
CA LEU A 238 6.60 15.23 10.06
C LEU A 238 7.83 15.90 10.69
N HIS A 239 8.68 15.13 11.37
CA HIS A 239 9.90 15.63 11.97
C HIS A 239 11.04 15.80 10.96
N HIS A 240 11.24 14.81 10.09
CA HIS A 240 12.34 14.77 9.11
C HIS A 240 11.96 15.34 7.74
N GLY A 241 10.69 15.64 7.49
CA GLY A 241 10.23 16.11 6.20
C GLY A 241 10.28 15.03 5.12
N TRP A 242 10.39 15.46 3.87
CA TRP A 242 10.51 14.58 2.70
C TRP A 242 11.77 13.72 2.71
N ASP A 243 12.82 14.13 3.43
CA ASP A 243 14.06 13.37 3.56
C ASP A 243 13.83 12.00 4.18
N TRP A 244 12.79 11.83 5.02
CA TRP A 244 12.41 10.54 5.60
C TRP A 244 12.22 9.43 4.56
N PHE A 245 11.78 9.77 3.35
CA PHE A 245 11.53 8.79 2.28
C PHE A 245 12.84 8.18 1.75
N ASN A 246 13.98 8.80 2.03
CA ASN A 246 15.31 8.29 1.72
C ASN A 246 15.92 7.45 2.86
N TYR A 247 15.19 7.17 3.95
CA TYR A 247 15.67 6.35 5.07
C TYR A 247 15.38 4.88 4.82
N LYS A 248 16.32 4.00 5.20
CA LYS A 248 16.03 2.57 5.31
C LYS A 248 15.43 2.32 6.68
N VAL A 249 14.32 1.59 6.73
CA VAL A 249 13.56 1.40 7.96
C VAL A 249 13.23 -0.06 8.19
N SER A 250 13.19 -0.44 9.47
CA SER A 250 12.59 -1.67 9.96
C SER A 250 11.81 -1.35 11.24
N GLY A 251 10.74 -2.10 11.50
CA GLY A 251 9.95 -1.89 12.70
C GLY A 251 9.34 -3.17 13.24
N LYS A 252 9.21 -3.23 14.56
CA LYS A 252 8.67 -4.39 15.29
C LYS A 252 7.94 -3.95 16.55
N ILE A 253 6.94 -4.74 16.95
CA ILE A 253 6.32 -4.63 18.26
C ILE A 253 7.20 -5.40 19.25
N LEU A 254 7.65 -4.73 20.30
CA LEU A 254 8.44 -5.29 21.39
C LEU A 254 7.55 -5.94 22.44
N GLU A 255 6.50 -5.23 22.85
CA GLU A 255 5.55 -5.67 23.88
C GLU A 255 4.12 -5.31 23.49
N GLN A 256 3.17 -6.11 23.95
CA GLN A 256 1.74 -5.93 23.72
C GLN A 256 0.97 -6.31 24.98
N SER A 257 0.06 -5.44 25.42
CA SER A 257 -0.82 -5.72 26.55
C SER A 257 -1.86 -6.79 26.19
N LEU A 258 -2.32 -7.54 27.20
CA LEU A 258 -3.29 -8.64 27.01
C LEU A 258 -4.65 -8.16 26.45
N ASP A 259 -5.02 -6.91 26.72
CA ASP A 259 -6.24 -6.28 26.23
C ASP A 259 -6.09 -5.62 24.84
N ASN A 260 -4.88 -5.69 24.26
CA ASN A 260 -4.52 -5.07 22.97
C ASN A 260 -4.71 -3.55 22.92
N GLN A 261 -4.70 -2.88 24.08
CA GLN A 261 -4.85 -1.44 24.17
C GLN A 261 -3.51 -0.71 24.19
N THR A 262 -2.42 -1.37 24.60
CA THR A 262 -1.09 -0.75 24.70
C THR A 262 -0.03 -1.61 24.02
N PHE A 263 0.87 -0.94 23.30
CA PHE A 263 1.99 -1.57 22.61
C PHE A 263 3.27 -0.78 22.87
N LEU A 264 4.38 -1.49 23.04
CA LEU A 264 5.71 -0.90 22.93
C LEU A 264 6.25 -1.25 21.54
N GLY A 265 6.47 -0.24 20.72
CA GLY A 265 6.95 -0.40 19.36
C GLY A 265 8.35 0.18 19.17
N GLU A 266 9.09 -0.35 18.21
CA GLU A 266 10.41 0.13 17.82
C GLU A 266 10.49 0.36 16.31
N ILE A 267 11.05 1.50 15.90
CA ILE A 267 11.49 1.79 14.54
C ILE A 267 13.00 1.99 14.55
N SER A 268 13.72 1.11 13.85
CA SER A 268 15.14 1.31 13.55
C SER A 268 15.28 1.85 12.14
N CYS A 269 16.11 2.87 11.97
CA CYS A 269 16.31 3.53 10.69
C CYS A 269 17.77 3.92 10.43
N GLU A 270 18.13 3.93 9.15
CA GLU A 270 19.41 4.39 8.62
C GLU A 270 19.14 5.58 7.71
N SER A 271 19.74 6.72 8.01
CA SER A 271 19.70 7.91 7.16
C SER A 271 20.59 7.75 5.92
N PRO A 272 20.44 8.61 4.90
CA PRO A 272 21.26 8.55 3.69
C PRO A 272 22.77 8.68 3.91
N ASP A 273 23.19 9.34 5.00
CA ASP A 273 24.60 9.47 5.41
C ASP A 273 25.15 8.21 6.12
N GLY A 274 24.31 7.19 6.34
CA GLY A 274 24.65 5.94 7.03
C GLY A 274 24.51 5.99 8.55
N SER A 275 24.05 7.10 9.13
CA SER A 275 23.79 7.20 10.57
C SER A 275 22.60 6.33 10.97
N LEU A 276 22.71 5.63 12.10
CA LEU A 276 21.67 4.72 12.61
C LEU A 276 20.97 5.31 13.82
N TYR A 277 19.64 5.22 13.81
CA TYR A 277 18.77 5.68 14.89
C TYR A 277 17.75 4.60 15.25
N THR A 278 17.46 4.47 16.55
CA THR A 278 16.37 3.63 17.04
C THR A 278 15.40 4.47 17.85
N TYR A 279 14.16 4.55 17.39
CA TYR A 279 13.06 5.20 18.08
C TYR A 279 12.18 4.13 18.73
N GLN A 280 11.84 4.33 19.99
CA GLN A 280 10.84 3.53 20.67
C GLN A 280 9.64 4.40 21.04
N ALA A 281 8.46 3.81 20.98
CA ALA A 281 7.24 4.50 21.36
C ALA A 281 6.27 3.60 22.09
N GLN A 282 5.64 4.17 23.11
CA GLN A 282 4.46 3.60 23.74
C GLN A 282 3.23 4.06 22.95
N LEU A 283 2.53 3.09 22.37
CA LEU A 283 1.33 3.30 21.57
C LEU A 283 0.11 2.87 22.40
N ILE A 284 -0.89 3.73 22.47
CA ILE A 284 -2.13 3.47 23.20
C ILE A 284 -3.31 3.56 22.27
N GLN A 285 -4.32 2.73 22.49
CA GLN A 285 -5.59 2.83 21.80
C GLN A 285 -6.23 4.18 22.15
N ASP A 286 -6.58 4.95 21.13
CA ASP A 286 -7.20 6.25 21.26
C ASP A 286 -8.72 6.11 21.06
N SER A 287 -9.46 6.12 22.16
CA SER A 287 -10.92 6.03 22.14
C SER A 287 -11.61 7.27 21.57
N HIS A 288 -10.95 8.43 21.58
CA HIS A 288 -11.48 9.67 21.02
C HIS A 288 -11.37 9.69 19.49
N LYS A 289 -10.28 9.13 18.95
CA LYS A 289 -10.07 8.99 17.50
C LYS A 289 -10.72 7.73 16.91
N SER A 290 -11.05 6.76 17.75
CA SER A 290 -11.73 5.53 17.33
C SER A 290 -13.20 5.81 17.02
N VAL A 291 -13.64 5.50 15.79
CA VAL A 291 -15.00 5.83 15.33
C VAL A 291 -15.76 4.57 14.96
N LYS A 292 -17.07 4.55 15.25
CA LYS A 292 -18.00 3.54 14.71
C LYS A 292 -18.65 4.13 13.47
N LEU A 293 -18.47 3.45 12.33
CA LEU A 293 -19.10 3.88 11.09
C LEU A 293 -19.32 2.71 10.13
N ARG A 294 -20.21 2.91 9.16
CA ARG A 294 -20.42 2.00 8.04
C ARG A 294 -19.24 2.10 7.08
N SER A 295 -18.30 1.18 7.22
CA SER A 295 -17.01 1.25 6.51
C SER A 295 -17.12 0.94 5.01
N ALA A 296 -18.20 0.29 4.55
CA ALA A 296 -18.46 -0.05 3.14
C ALA A 296 -19.84 0.42 2.66
N CYS A 297 -19.96 0.74 1.37
CA CYS A 297 -21.21 1.22 0.78
C CYS A 297 -22.35 0.21 0.87
N ASN A 298 -22.02 -1.07 0.79
CA ASN A 298 -22.98 -2.17 0.83
C ASN A 298 -23.17 -2.73 2.25
N SER A 299 -22.39 -2.27 3.24
CA SER A 299 -22.54 -2.73 4.63
C SER A 299 -23.78 -2.10 5.26
N GLN A 300 -24.59 -2.91 5.94
CA GLN A 300 -25.71 -2.45 6.78
C GLN A 300 -25.30 -2.25 8.25
N LYS A 301 -24.09 -2.68 8.63
CA LYS A 301 -23.60 -2.63 10.02
C LYS A 301 -22.44 -1.67 10.15
N GLU A 302 -22.37 -1.00 11.29
CA GLU A 302 -21.21 -0.24 11.70
C GLU A 302 -20.13 -1.16 12.28
N SER A 303 -18.88 -0.81 12.02
CA SER A 303 -17.70 -1.44 12.61
C SER A 303 -16.94 -0.39 13.42
N LEU A 304 -16.44 -0.77 14.60
CA LEU A 304 -15.50 0.07 15.35
C LEU A 304 -14.15 0.05 14.63
N LEU A 305 -13.68 1.24 14.25
CA LEU A 305 -12.38 1.46 13.62
C LEU A 305 -11.43 1.98 14.70
N VAL A 306 -10.62 1.07 15.23
CA VAL A 306 -9.69 1.36 16.31
C VAL A 306 -8.54 2.21 15.80
N LYS A 307 -8.21 3.27 16.54
CA LYS A 307 -7.06 4.13 16.29
C LYS A 307 -6.07 4.05 17.44
N TYR A 308 -4.81 4.29 17.12
CA TYR A 308 -3.72 4.35 18.09
C TYR A 308 -3.11 5.74 18.09
N ALA A 309 -2.65 6.17 19.25
CA ALA A 309 -1.90 7.40 19.46
C ALA A 309 -0.58 7.08 20.15
N ILE A 310 0.37 8.01 20.03
CA ILE A 310 1.68 7.91 20.69
C ILE A 310 1.52 8.55 22.05
N ALA A 311 1.62 7.75 23.11
CA ALA A 311 1.64 8.23 24.47
C ALA A 311 3.01 8.86 24.80
N ASN A 312 4.09 8.16 24.41
CA ASN A 312 5.47 8.58 24.61
C ASN A 312 6.33 8.11 23.43
N VAL A 313 7.35 8.89 23.07
CA VAL A 313 8.38 8.53 22.09
C VAL A 313 9.74 8.99 22.58
N TRP A 314 10.76 8.16 22.40
CA TRP A 314 12.14 8.50 22.74
C TRP A 314 13.13 7.85 21.77
N LEU A 315 14.27 8.51 21.61
CA LEU A 315 15.41 7.98 20.87
C LEU A 315 16.18 7.04 21.83
N SER A 316 16.13 5.73 21.56
CA SER A 316 16.76 4.72 22.42
C SER A 316 18.23 4.50 22.09
N SER A 317 18.64 4.70 20.84
CA SER A 317 20.04 4.60 20.44
C SER A 317 20.38 5.47 19.23
N THR A 318 21.65 5.87 19.14
CA THR A 318 22.21 6.59 17.99
C THR A 318 23.62 6.11 17.74
N LYS A 319 23.93 5.80 16.48
CA LYS A 319 25.29 5.52 16.02
C LYS A 319 25.57 6.39 14.80
N MET A 320 26.36 7.44 15.01
CA MET A 320 26.76 8.37 13.97
C MET A 320 27.97 7.83 13.20
N VAL A 321 27.99 8.07 11.89
CA VAL A 321 29.21 7.86 11.08
C VAL A 321 30.17 9.01 11.34
N THR A 322 31.25 8.77 12.09
CA THR A 322 32.35 9.73 12.19
C THR A 322 33.23 9.60 10.97
N PHE A 323 33.20 10.59 10.08
CA PHE A 323 34.26 10.78 9.10
C PHE A 323 35.53 11.18 9.85
N ALA A 324 36.52 10.28 9.90
CA ALA A 324 37.88 10.68 10.24
C ALA A 324 38.37 11.60 9.11
N GLN A 325 38.69 12.85 9.46
CA GLN A 325 39.23 13.86 8.55
C GLN A 325 40.60 13.45 7.99
#